data_AF-A0A3D1G5L4-F1
#
_entry.id   AF-A0A3D1G5L4-F1
#
_cell.length_a   1.000
_cell.length_b   1.000
_cell.length_c   1.000
_cell.angle_alpha   90.00
_cell.angle_beta   90.00
_cell.angle_gamma   90.00
#
_symmetry.space_group_name_H-M   'P 1'
#
loop_
_entity.id
_entity.type
_entity.pdbx_description
1 polymer ?
#
loop_
_entity_poly.entity_id
_entity_poly.type
_entity_poly.pdbx_seq_one_letter_code
_entity_poly.pdbx_strand_id
1 'polypeptide(L)'
;TMLSRIITQMAYGGTIAAIGNASGIGLETNILPFLLRGVNLLGIDSVMQPYENRMRCWNNAGEWMQLDTLDSMIRETRLEEMMELGSSILEGKVKGRVVVNPSL
;
A
#
# COMPACT_ATOMS: atom_id res chain seq x y z
N THR A 1 6.80 -15.34 3.08
CA THR A 1 6.48 -13.94 3.50
C THR A 1 5.00 -13.83 3.89
N MET A 2 4.55 -12.66 4.38
CA MET A 2 3.11 -12.43 4.67
C MET A 2 2.24 -12.69 3.43
N LEU A 3 2.69 -12.24 2.26
CA LEU A 3 2.00 -12.45 0.98
C LEU A 3 1.84 -13.94 0.63
N SER A 4 2.90 -14.75 0.76
CA SER A 4 2.85 -16.21 0.57
C SER A 4 1.70 -16.87 1.34
N ARG A 5 1.50 -16.46 2.60
CA ARG A 5 0.44 -17.01 3.46
C ARG A 5 -0.95 -16.54 3.02
N ILE A 6 -1.10 -15.27 2.66
CA ILE A 6 -2.39 -14.72 2.24
C ILE A 6 -2.90 -15.43 0.98
N ILE A 7 -2.02 -15.72 0.00
CA ILE A 7 -2.39 -16.42 -1.25
C ILE A 7 -3.11 -17.74 -0.97
N THR A 8 -2.70 -18.50 0.05
CA THR A 8 -3.31 -19.81 0.37
C THR A 8 -4.63 -19.69 1.16
N GLN A 9 -4.91 -18.51 1.70
CA GLN A 9 -6.08 -18.20 2.53
C GLN A 9 -7.18 -17.44 1.77
N MET A 10 -6.93 -17.06 0.52
CA MET A 10 -7.93 -16.37 -0.30
C MET A 10 -9.17 -17.24 -0.55
N ALA A 11 -10.33 -16.58 -0.51
CA ALA A 11 -11.59 -17.17 -0.96
C ALA A 11 -11.54 -17.51 -2.47
N TYR A 12 -12.46 -18.35 -2.91
CA TYR A 12 -12.68 -18.63 -4.33
C TYR A 12 -12.89 -17.32 -5.12
N GLY A 13 -12.15 -17.17 -6.23
CA GLY A 13 -12.15 -15.99 -7.10
C GLY A 13 -11.47 -14.75 -6.51
N GLY A 14 -10.82 -14.87 -5.34
CA GLY A 14 -10.24 -13.74 -4.63
C GLY A 14 -9.05 -13.10 -5.36
N THR A 15 -8.91 -11.79 -5.25
CA THR A 15 -7.82 -11.02 -5.87
C THR A 15 -6.99 -10.31 -4.81
N ILE A 16 -5.67 -10.41 -4.93
CA ILE A 16 -4.69 -9.69 -4.10
C ILE A 16 -4.02 -8.61 -4.95
N ALA A 17 -4.03 -7.38 -4.45
CA ALA A 17 -3.22 -6.28 -5.00
C ALA A 17 -1.90 -6.17 -4.24
N ALA A 18 -0.78 -6.52 -4.88
CA ALA A 18 0.56 -6.45 -4.31
C ALA A 18 1.16 -5.05 -4.50
N ILE A 19 1.38 -4.33 -3.40
CA ILE A 19 1.75 -2.90 -3.39
C ILE A 19 3.09 -2.59 -2.69
N GLY A 20 3.76 -3.56 -2.06
CA GLY A 20 4.95 -3.27 -1.27
C GLY A 20 5.73 -4.49 -0.82
N ASN A 21 6.90 -4.23 -0.24
CA ASN A 21 7.92 -5.22 0.12
C ASN A 21 8.51 -5.01 1.53
N ALA A 22 7.79 -4.31 2.42
CA ALA A 22 8.27 -4.04 3.79
C ALA A 22 8.62 -5.32 4.57
N SER A 23 7.94 -6.43 4.28
CA SER A 23 8.22 -7.77 4.85
C SER A 23 9.18 -8.63 4.00
N GLY A 24 9.94 -8.02 3.09
CA GLY A 24 10.86 -8.70 2.16
C GLY A 24 10.28 -8.95 0.76
N ILE A 25 11.16 -9.32 -0.18
CA ILE A 25 10.86 -9.51 -1.62
C ILE A 25 10.58 -10.97 -2.01
N GLY A 26 10.84 -11.93 -1.12
CA GLY A 26 10.65 -13.35 -1.41
C GLY A 26 9.19 -13.75 -1.53
N LEU A 27 8.89 -14.64 -2.48
CA LEU A 27 7.56 -15.21 -2.67
C LEU A 27 7.64 -16.73 -2.80
N GLU A 28 7.45 -17.42 -1.67
CA GLU A 28 7.31 -18.88 -1.63
C GLU A 28 5.82 -19.25 -1.76
N THR A 29 5.43 -19.86 -2.87
CA THR A 29 4.05 -20.30 -3.11
C THR A 29 4.02 -21.44 -4.12
N ASN A 30 2.85 -21.99 -4.40
CA ASN A 30 2.64 -22.96 -5.48
C ASN A 30 1.39 -22.61 -6.29
N ILE A 31 1.15 -23.36 -7.36
CA ILE A 31 0.08 -23.09 -8.33
C ILE A 31 -1.34 -23.42 -7.83
N LEU A 32 -1.47 -24.17 -6.72
CA LEU A 32 -2.76 -24.75 -6.31
C LEU A 32 -3.84 -23.70 -5.99
N PRO A 33 -3.56 -22.57 -5.30
CA PRO A 33 -4.58 -21.55 -5.03
C PRO A 33 -5.12 -20.91 -6.31
N PHE A 34 -4.26 -20.74 -7.31
CA PHE A 34 -4.62 -20.15 -8.61
C PHE A 34 -5.50 -21.12 -9.41
N LEU A 35 -5.10 -22.40 -9.51
CA LEU A 35 -5.84 -23.40 -10.28
C LEU A 35 -7.16 -23.81 -9.62
N LEU A 36 -7.13 -24.10 -8.31
CA LEU A 36 -8.27 -24.72 -7.62
C LEU A 36 -9.26 -23.70 -7.09
N ARG A 37 -8.83 -22.46 -6.88
CA ARG A 37 -9.68 -21.39 -6.33
C ARG A 37 -9.76 -20.16 -7.22
N GLY A 38 -9.07 -20.10 -8.36
CA GLY A 38 -9.11 -18.94 -9.24
C GLY A 38 -8.59 -17.66 -8.56
N VAL A 39 -7.60 -17.78 -7.67
CA VAL A 39 -7.00 -16.64 -6.99
C VAL A 39 -6.18 -15.82 -7.97
N ASN A 40 -6.25 -14.49 -7.90
CA ASN A 40 -5.44 -13.57 -8.69
C ASN A 40 -4.41 -12.85 -7.82
N LEU A 41 -3.20 -12.67 -8.36
CA LEU A 41 -2.18 -11.82 -7.78
C LEU A 41 -1.83 -10.71 -8.79
N LEU A 42 -2.21 -9.48 -8.47
CA LEU A 42 -2.01 -8.32 -9.33
C LEU A 42 -0.90 -7.43 -8.77
N GLY A 43 0.15 -7.21 -9.57
CA GLY A 43 1.19 -6.24 -9.23
C GLY A 43 0.69 -4.82 -9.48
N ILE A 44 0.81 -3.95 -8.48
CA ILE A 44 0.43 -2.54 -8.58
C ILE A 44 1.70 -1.70 -8.67
N ASP A 45 1.87 -1.01 -9.79
CA ASP A 45 2.90 0.01 -9.96
C ASP A 45 2.24 1.39 -9.96
N SER A 46 2.67 2.30 -9.08
CA SER A 46 2.24 3.70 -9.08
C SER A 46 3.20 4.62 -9.85
N VAL A 47 4.42 4.16 -10.14
CA VAL A 47 5.51 4.98 -10.66
C VAL A 47 5.32 5.30 -12.13
N MET A 48 4.96 4.32 -12.96
CA MET A 48 4.85 4.50 -14.43
C MET A 48 3.40 4.58 -14.93
N GLN A 49 2.43 4.86 -14.05
CA GLN A 49 1.02 4.98 -14.44
C GLN A 49 0.81 6.04 -15.53
N PRO A 50 0.07 5.74 -16.62
CA PRO A 50 -0.28 6.71 -17.65
C PRO A 50 -1.07 7.90 -17.09
N TYR A 51 -0.90 9.07 -17.69
CA TYR A 51 -1.55 10.32 -17.27
C TYR A 51 -3.07 10.18 -17.10
N GLU A 52 -3.75 9.63 -18.10
CA GLU A 52 -5.21 9.47 -18.08
C GLU A 52 -5.66 8.61 -16.90
N ASN A 53 -4.93 7.54 -16.58
CA ASN A 53 -5.25 6.69 -15.46
C ASN A 53 -4.99 7.38 -14.12
N ARG A 54 -3.92 8.17 -14.00
CA ARG A 54 -3.67 8.99 -12.81
C ARG A 54 -4.80 9.98 -12.57
N MET A 55 -5.22 10.70 -13.60
CA MET A 55 -6.32 11.68 -13.50
C MET A 55 -7.61 11.00 -13.09
N ARG A 56 -7.94 9.85 -13.68
CA ARG A 56 -9.11 9.06 -13.29
C ARG A 56 -9.05 8.66 -11.81
N CYS A 57 -7.91 8.14 -11.34
CA CYS A 57 -7.74 7.77 -9.94
C CYS A 57 -7.88 8.99 -9.00
N TRP A 58 -7.25 10.12 -9.32
CA TRP A 58 -7.32 11.33 -8.48
C TRP A 58 -8.71 11.97 -8.46
N ASN A 59 -9.42 12.00 -9.59
CA ASN A 59 -10.78 12.53 -9.65
C ASN A 59 -11.74 11.71 -8.77
N ASN A 60 -11.54 10.40 -8.72
CA ASN A 60 -12.37 9.50 -7.92
C ASN A 60 -11.86 9.35 -6.47
N ALA A 61 -10.64 9.80 -6.17
CA ALA A 61 -9.99 9.58 -4.88
C ALA A 61 -10.80 10.16 -3.72
N GLY A 62 -11.42 11.33 -3.92
CA GLY A 62 -12.28 11.97 -2.94
C GLY A 62 -13.60 11.23 -2.68
N GLU A 63 -14.08 10.44 -3.64
CA GLU A 63 -15.28 9.60 -3.46
C GLU A 63 -14.94 8.30 -2.72
N TRP A 64 -13.73 7.75 -2.93
CA TRP A 64 -13.31 6.49 -2.33
C TRP A 64 -12.77 6.65 -0.91
N MET A 65 -12.27 7.84 -0.55
CA MET A 65 -11.68 8.09 0.75
C MET A 65 -12.68 8.72 1.72
N GLN A 66 -12.83 8.10 2.89
CA GLN A 66 -13.52 8.71 4.03
C GLN A 66 -12.58 9.73 4.68
N LEU A 67 -12.86 11.02 4.50
CA LEU A 67 -11.97 12.09 4.94
C LEU A 67 -11.72 12.07 6.46
N ASP A 68 -12.74 11.80 7.28
CA ASP A 68 -12.57 11.69 8.74
C ASP A 68 -11.56 10.59 9.13
N THR A 69 -11.61 9.46 8.41
CA THR A 69 -10.67 8.35 8.61
C THR A 69 -9.26 8.75 8.20
N LEU A 70 -9.12 9.48 7.08
CA LEU A 70 -7.82 10.00 6.63
C LEU A 70 -7.24 10.98 7.65
N ASP A 71 -8.03 11.94 8.11
CA ASP A 71 -7.62 12.95 9.09
C ASP A 71 -7.15 12.31 10.41
N SER A 72 -7.82 11.25 10.86
CA SER A 72 -7.42 10.51 12.06
C SER A 72 -6.06 9.80 11.96
N MET A 73 -5.54 9.63 10.73
CA MET A 73 -4.24 9.01 10.47
C MET A 73 -3.12 10.03 10.23
N ILE A 74 -3.46 11.31 10.05
CA ILE A 74 -2.50 12.36 9.73
C ILE A 74 -1.72 12.76 10.99
N ARG A 75 -0.40 12.82 10.85
CA ARG A 75 0.51 13.50 11.78
C ARG A 75 1.29 14.54 11.01
N GLU A 76 1.20 15.80 11.44
CA GLU A 76 2.06 16.84 10.88
C GLU A 76 3.46 16.81 11.51
N THR A 77 4.46 17.20 10.72
CA THR A 77 5.87 17.24 11.12
C THR A 77 6.58 18.37 10.38
N ARG A 78 7.70 18.81 10.93
CA ARG A 78 8.58 19.78 10.29
C ARG A 78 9.55 19.13 9.31
N LEU A 79 10.10 19.92 8.39
CA LEU A 79 11.06 19.42 7.41
C LEU A 79 12.35 18.89 8.06
N GLU A 80 12.79 19.49 9.17
CA GLU A 80 14.00 19.11 9.90
C GLU A 80 13.91 17.71 10.51
N GLU A 81 12.70 17.21 10.78
CA GLU A 81 12.44 15.90 11.39
C GLU A 81 12.46 14.76 10.35
N MET A 82 12.55 15.08 9.06
CA MET A 82 12.42 14.12 7.95
C MET A 82 13.45 12.99 8.00
N MET A 83 14.69 13.29 8.43
CA MET A 83 15.76 12.28 8.50
C MET A 83 15.46 11.21 9.56
N GLU A 84 15.00 11.62 10.74
CA GLU A 84 14.62 10.69 11.82
C GLU A 84 13.39 9.86 11.43
N LEU A 85 12.42 10.50 10.77
CA LEU A 85 11.23 9.83 10.26
C LEU A 85 11.55 8.80 9.18
N GLY A 86 12.53 9.08 8.31
CA GLY A 86 13.02 8.14 7.30
C GLY A 86 13.55 6.83 7.91
N SER A 87 14.34 6.92 8.97
CA SER A 87 14.80 5.72 9.70
C SER A 87 13.62 5.02 10.39
N SER A 88 12.74 5.79 11.02
CA SER A 88 11.58 5.25 11.75
C SER A 88 10.60 4.50 10.85
N ILE A 89 10.35 4.97 9.61
CA ILE A 89 9.44 4.29 8.68
C ILE A 89 10.01 2.97 8.17
N LEU A 90 11.33 2.90 7.94
CA LEU A 90 12.01 1.67 7.53
C LEU A 90 12.01 0.62 8.65
N GLU A 91 12.07 1.05 9.91
CA GLU A 91 11.93 0.18 11.09
C GLU A 91 10.47 -0.18 11.40
N GLY A 92 9.50 0.30 10.62
CA GLY A 92 8.07 0.04 10.83
C GLY A 92 7.48 0.74 12.06
N LYS A 93 8.13 1.79 12.57
CA LYS A 93 7.70 2.55 13.75
C LYS A 93 6.72 3.68 13.44
N VAL A 94 6.46 3.96 12.16
CA VAL A 94 5.51 4.99 11.73
C VAL A 94 4.12 4.38 11.55
N LYS A 95 3.14 4.94 12.26
CA LYS A 95 1.72 4.63 12.11
C LYS A 95 1.02 5.77 11.38
N GLY A 96 0.12 5.44 10.46
CA GLY A 96 -0.71 6.42 9.75
C GLY A 96 -0.01 7.05 8.55
N ARG A 97 -0.18 8.36 8.38
CA ARG A 97 0.38 9.17 7.29
C ARG A 97 0.99 10.43 7.87
N VAL A 98 2.26 10.68 7.50
CA VAL A 98 2.94 11.91 7.92
C VAL A 98 2.78 12.95 6.82
N VAL A 99 2.35 14.15 7.20
CA VAL A 99 2.30 15.32 6.33
C VAL A 99 3.42 16.27 6.75
N VAL A 100 4.38 16.49 5.86
CA VAL A 100 5.45 17.46 6.10
C VAL A 100 4.93 18.83 5.72
N ASN A 101 4.79 19.72 6.70
CA ASN A 101 4.39 21.09 6.47
C ASN A 101 5.64 21.99 6.49
N PRO A 102 6.05 22.57 5.34
CA PRO A 102 7.27 23.36 5.24
C PRO A 102 7.18 24.73 5.91
N SER A 103 6.03 25.10 6.48
CA SER A 103 5.79 26.38 7.15
C SER A 103 5.61 26.27 8.67
N LEU A 104 5.73 25.07 9.25
CA LEU A 104 5.62 24.81 10.69
C LEU A 104 6.80 25.37 11.49
#